data_AF-A0A165PIU7-F1
#
_entry.id   AF-A0A165PIU7-F1
#
_cell.length_a   1.000
_cell.length_b   1.000
_cell.length_c   1.000
_cell.angle_alpha   90.00
_cell.angle_beta   90.00
_cell.angle_gamma   90.00
#
_symmetry.space_group_name_H-M   'P 1'
#
loop_
_entity.id
_entity.type
_entity.pdbx_description
1 polymer ?
#
loop_
_entity_poly.entity_id
_entity_poly.type
_entity_poly.pdbx_seq_one_letter_code
_entity_poly.pdbx_strand_id
1 'polypeptide(L)'
;MSTWAVIRSWPRRLLGRQRSVLLDPAANRHLVYEGKPVWWARWTWALVGMDLFLVSSMAEVTWNHWTHLETSEPDAKQKNYVLRPAWQRFCLAAGQFGAGLALAVTLVRLRGKAIRKLYIIPPKDSSLSASEVPKHSQVLIQTPVQSSSSCIKTTLAQCELSPGRDLSEVIMRLRGNDSEFWMEMHGAKIRGKEMPLEKANGALWEAFTGKKAISLSGWISGPILQ
;
A
#
# COMPACT_ATOMS: atom_id res chain seq x y z
N MET A 1 32.74 -17.03 -10.65
CA MET A 1 31.79 -16.51 -9.64
C MET A 1 30.45 -16.27 -10.33
N SER A 2 29.40 -16.96 -9.87
CA SER A 2 28.11 -17.10 -10.59
C SER A 2 27.19 -15.89 -10.37
N THR A 3 26.90 -15.16 -11.45
CA THR A 3 25.96 -14.03 -11.52
C THR A 3 24.51 -14.42 -11.21
N TRP A 4 24.20 -15.72 -11.13
CA TRP A 4 22.86 -16.24 -10.80
C TRP A 4 22.50 -16.15 -9.31
N ALA A 5 23.48 -16.01 -8.41
CA ALA A 5 23.22 -15.92 -6.97
C ALA A 5 22.64 -14.55 -6.54
N VAL A 6 22.95 -13.48 -7.27
CA VAL A 6 22.50 -12.11 -6.95
C VAL A 6 21.00 -11.95 -7.25
N ILE A 7 20.52 -12.51 -8.36
CA ILE A 7 19.12 -12.41 -8.81
C ILE A 7 18.15 -13.12 -7.84
N ARG A 8 18.59 -14.19 -7.15
CA ARG A 8 17.74 -14.90 -6.17
C ARG A 8 17.61 -14.21 -4.81
N SER A 9 18.51 -13.28 -4.47
CA SER A 9 18.51 -12.60 -3.16
C SER A 9 17.78 -11.26 -3.16
N TRP A 10 17.67 -10.62 -4.33
CA TRP A 10 17.01 -9.32 -4.52
C TRP A 10 15.49 -9.28 -4.22
N PRO A 11 14.68 -10.29 -4.57
CA PRO A 11 13.24 -10.20 -4.29
C PRO A 11 12.91 -10.35 -2.79
N ARG A 12 13.84 -10.82 -1.95
CA ARG A 12 13.57 -11.05 -0.52
C ARG A 12 13.66 -9.78 0.33
N ARG A 13 14.46 -8.79 -0.06
CA ARG A 13 14.57 -7.50 0.66
C ARG A 13 13.56 -6.47 0.16
N LEU A 14 13.27 -6.45 -1.14
CA LEU A 14 12.36 -5.46 -1.75
C LEU A 14 10.87 -5.61 -1.37
N LEU A 15 10.50 -6.73 -0.74
CA LEU A 15 9.13 -7.00 -0.29
C LEU A 15 9.03 -7.23 1.21
N GLY A 16 10.12 -7.02 1.97
CA GLY A 16 10.19 -7.14 3.43
C GLY A 16 9.14 -8.11 3.97
N ARG A 17 9.31 -9.41 3.73
CA ARG A 17 8.25 -10.42 3.94
C ARG A 17 7.83 -10.41 5.40
N GLN A 18 6.83 -9.59 5.74
CA GLN A 18 6.23 -9.59 7.05
C GLN A 18 5.56 -10.95 7.22
N ARG A 19 5.82 -11.61 8.35
CA ARG A 19 5.16 -12.87 8.69
C ARG A 19 3.67 -12.59 8.80
N SER A 20 2.92 -13.04 7.80
CA SER A 20 1.48 -13.11 7.90
C SER A 20 1.09 -14.19 8.90
N VAL A 21 0.17 -13.88 9.80
CA VAL A 21 -0.39 -14.81 10.77
C VAL A 21 -1.86 -15.02 10.43
N LEU A 22 -2.36 -16.23 10.65
CA LEU A 22 -3.77 -16.53 10.49
C LEU A 22 -4.57 -15.80 11.58
N LEU A 23 -5.61 -15.09 11.18
CA LEU A 23 -6.49 -14.35 12.08
C LEU A 23 -7.39 -15.33 12.83
N ASP A 24 -7.26 -15.34 14.15
CA ASP A 24 -8.17 -16.08 15.05
C ASP A 24 -9.56 -15.42 15.03
N PRO A 25 -10.66 -16.17 14.81
CA PRO A 25 -12.02 -15.64 14.92
C PRO A 25 -12.31 -14.88 16.23
N ALA A 26 -11.66 -15.25 17.33
CA ALA A 26 -11.79 -14.55 18.62
C ALA A 26 -11.27 -13.10 18.57
N ALA A 27 -10.33 -12.81 17.67
CA ALA A 27 -9.77 -11.47 17.47
C ALA A 27 -10.83 -10.45 17.00
N ASN A 28 -11.95 -10.90 16.43
CA ASN A 28 -13.02 -10.00 15.99
C ASN A 28 -13.63 -9.16 17.13
N ARG A 29 -13.53 -9.61 18.39
CA ARG A 29 -13.94 -8.83 19.56
C ARG A 29 -13.02 -7.64 19.84
N HIS A 30 -11.80 -7.69 19.30
CA HIS A 30 -10.75 -6.69 19.46
C HIS A 30 -10.60 -5.79 18.23
N LEU A 31 -11.61 -5.73 17.36
CA LEU A 31 -11.62 -4.86 16.19
C LEU A 31 -11.68 -3.39 16.64
N VAL A 32 -10.63 -2.64 16.35
CA VAL A 32 -10.52 -1.22 16.68
C VAL A 32 -10.93 -0.36 15.51
N TYR A 33 -10.47 -0.68 14.31
CA TYR A 33 -10.75 0.09 13.10
C TYR A 33 -11.12 -0.84 11.94
N GLU A 34 -12.17 -0.47 11.20
CA GLU A 34 -12.57 -1.08 9.95
C GLU A 34 -12.81 0.03 8.91
N GLY A 35 -11.88 0.16 7.97
CA GLY A 35 -11.94 1.12 6.88
C GLY A 35 -12.72 0.60 5.68
N LYS A 36 -13.36 1.51 4.95
CA LYS A 36 -13.85 1.22 3.60
C LYS A 36 -12.63 1.13 2.67
N PRO A 37 -12.55 0.14 1.77
CA PRO A 37 -11.45 0.08 0.82
C PRO A 37 -11.53 1.30 -0.10
N VAL A 38 -10.42 2.02 -0.22
CA VAL A 38 -10.30 3.15 -1.16
C VAL A 38 -10.76 2.68 -2.54
N TRP A 39 -11.51 3.52 -3.25
CA TRP A 39 -12.19 3.10 -4.49
C TRP A 39 -11.20 2.50 -5.50
N TRP A 40 -10.02 3.12 -5.70
CA TRP A 40 -8.99 2.65 -6.63
C TRP A 40 -8.36 1.31 -6.19
N ALA A 41 -8.31 1.01 -4.89
CA ALA A 41 -7.75 -0.23 -4.36
C ALA A 41 -8.61 -1.45 -4.73
N ARG A 42 -9.92 -1.25 -4.92
CA ARG A 42 -10.85 -2.27 -5.43
C ARG A 42 -10.56 -2.59 -6.89
N TRP A 43 -10.21 -1.57 -7.68
CA TRP A 43 -9.97 -1.67 -9.11
C TRP A 43 -8.51 -1.96 -9.48
N THR A 44 -7.60 -2.15 -8.52
CA THR A 44 -6.17 -2.34 -8.80
C THR A 44 -5.91 -3.42 -9.85
N TRP A 45 -6.60 -4.57 -9.78
CA TRP A 45 -6.39 -5.64 -10.76
C TRP A 45 -6.93 -5.29 -12.15
N ALA A 46 -8.03 -4.54 -12.22
CA ALA A 46 -8.55 -4.03 -13.49
C ALA A 46 -7.59 -2.98 -14.08
N LEU A 47 -7.05 -2.08 -13.25
CA LEU A 47 -6.06 -1.08 -13.68
C LEU A 47 -4.77 -1.74 -14.16
N VAL A 48 -4.28 -2.79 -13.48
CA VAL A 48 -3.12 -3.56 -13.93
C VAL A 48 -3.41 -4.29 -15.23
N GLY A 49 -4.61 -4.86 -15.40
CA GLY A 49 -5.01 -5.49 -16.67
C GLY A 49 -5.08 -4.48 -17.82
N MET A 50 -5.63 -3.29 -17.56
CA MET A 50 -5.68 -2.19 -18.53
C MET A 50 -4.28 -1.68 -18.89
N ASP A 51 -3.39 -1.53 -17.92
CA ASP A 51 -1.99 -1.17 -18.14
C ASP A 51 -1.30 -2.20 -19.04
N LEU A 52 -1.44 -3.49 -18.75
CA LEU A 52 -0.88 -4.57 -19.57
C LEU A 52 -1.42 -4.54 -21.00
N PHE A 53 -2.73 -4.32 -21.17
CA PHE A 53 -3.35 -4.19 -22.49
C PHE A 53 -2.78 -3.00 -23.26
N LEU A 54 -2.77 -1.81 -22.66
CA LEU A 54 -2.26 -0.58 -23.28
C LEU A 54 -0.79 -0.70 -23.68
N VAL A 55 0.05 -1.20 -22.79
CA VAL A 55 1.47 -1.42 -23.03
C VAL A 55 1.70 -2.42 -24.15
N SER A 56 0.90 -3.49 -24.22
CA SER A 56 0.98 -4.48 -25.30
C SER A 56 0.60 -3.86 -26.66
N SER A 57 -0.48 -3.08 -26.71
CA SER A 57 -0.90 -2.37 -27.93
C SER A 57 0.13 -1.32 -28.36
N MET A 58 0.71 -0.56 -27.42
CA MET A 58 1.76 0.40 -27.72
C MET A 58 3.03 -0.27 -28.24
N ALA A 59 3.39 -1.43 -27.68
CA ALA A 59 4.53 -2.21 -28.16
C ALA A 59 4.30 -2.71 -29.59
N GLU A 60 3.09 -3.19 -29.90
CA GLU A 60 2.71 -3.60 -31.25
C GLU A 60 2.76 -2.43 -32.24
N VAL A 61 2.21 -1.28 -31.88
CA VAL A 61 2.27 -0.05 -32.70
C VAL A 61 3.72 0.38 -32.91
N THR A 62 4.54 0.34 -31.86
CA THR A 62 5.96 0.66 -31.94
C THR A 62 6.71 -0.30 -32.86
N TRP A 63 6.35 -1.58 -32.85
CA TRP A 63 6.98 -2.59 -33.67
C TRP A 63 6.58 -2.46 -35.14
N ASN A 64 5.31 -2.25 -35.44
CA ASN A 64 4.75 -2.33 -36.79
C ASN A 64 4.62 -0.97 -37.50
N HIS A 65 4.54 0.14 -36.76
CA HIS A 65 4.21 1.45 -37.33
C HIS A 65 5.19 2.56 -36.99
N TRP A 66 6.24 2.30 -36.19
CA TRP A 66 7.24 3.31 -35.89
C TRP A 66 8.23 3.49 -37.05
N THR A 67 7.92 4.47 -37.90
CA THR A 67 8.66 4.78 -39.13
C THR A 67 9.46 6.08 -39.01
N HIS A 68 10.30 6.33 -40.02
CA HIS A 68 10.92 7.62 -40.28
C HIS A 68 10.77 7.96 -41.76
N LEU A 69 10.81 9.25 -42.07
CA LEU A 69 10.80 9.71 -43.46
C LEU A 69 12.18 9.43 -44.07
N GLU A 70 12.23 8.62 -45.11
CA GLU A 70 13.43 8.46 -45.90
C GLU A 70 13.68 9.76 -46.67
N THR A 71 14.93 10.27 -46.65
CA THR A 71 15.26 11.49 -47.39
C THR A 71 15.22 11.17 -48.88
N SER A 72 14.04 11.29 -49.47
CA SER A 72 13.83 11.17 -50.91
C SER A 72 14.27 12.48 -51.58
N GLU A 73 14.69 12.41 -52.84
CA GLU A 73 15.02 13.58 -53.64
C GLU A 73 13.91 14.65 -53.57
N PRO A 74 14.27 15.95 -53.62
CA PRO A 74 13.35 17.05 -53.35
C PRO A 74 12.08 17.07 -54.22
N ASP A 75 12.08 16.37 -55.36
CA ASP A 75 10.99 16.35 -56.33
C ASP A 75 10.03 15.15 -56.20
N ALA A 76 10.24 14.25 -55.23
CA ALA A 76 9.35 13.10 -55.03
C ALA A 76 8.03 13.53 -54.37
N LYS A 77 6.93 13.46 -55.13
CA LYS A 77 5.57 13.80 -54.66
C LYS A 77 5.03 12.88 -53.55
N GLN A 78 5.64 11.73 -53.32
CA GLN A 78 5.18 10.74 -52.34
C GLN A 78 6.23 10.54 -51.25
N LYS A 79 5.82 10.78 -49.99
CA LYS A 79 6.66 10.56 -48.81
C LYS A 79 6.79 9.07 -48.53
N ASN A 80 7.99 8.51 -48.70
CA ASN A 80 8.29 7.12 -48.36
C ASN A 80 8.58 7.00 -46.86
N TYR A 81 7.70 6.29 -46.14
CA TYR A 81 7.88 5.97 -44.74
C TYR A 81 8.50 4.58 -44.60
N VAL A 82 9.72 4.51 -44.06
CA VAL A 82 10.42 3.26 -43.82
C VAL A 82 10.49 2.97 -42.33
N LEU A 83 10.32 1.70 -41.95
CA LEU A 83 10.44 1.26 -40.57
C LEU A 83 11.82 1.59 -40.01
N ARG A 84 11.86 2.02 -38.74
CA ARG A 84 13.13 2.24 -38.05
C ARG A 84 13.88 0.91 -37.84
N PRO A 85 15.21 0.95 -37.65
CA PRO A 85 16.00 -0.23 -37.34
C PRO A 85 15.39 -1.04 -36.19
N ALA A 86 15.42 -2.37 -36.31
CA ALA A 86 14.74 -3.26 -35.36
C ALA A 86 15.21 -3.05 -33.90
N TRP A 87 16.49 -2.74 -33.68
CA TRP A 87 17.02 -2.47 -32.35
C TRP A 87 16.40 -1.22 -31.71
N GLN A 88 16.11 -0.16 -32.48
CA GLN A 88 15.46 1.05 -31.95
C GLN A 88 14.06 0.70 -31.47
N ARG A 89 13.28 0.02 -32.34
CA ARG A 89 11.92 -0.43 -32.03
C ARG A 89 11.89 -1.32 -30.80
N PHE A 90 12.82 -2.28 -30.70
CA PHE A 90 12.97 -3.14 -29.54
C PHE A 90 13.23 -2.34 -28.26
N CYS A 91 14.21 -1.42 -28.27
CA CYS A 91 14.52 -0.60 -27.10
C CYS A 91 13.32 0.24 -26.63
N LEU A 92 12.59 0.84 -27.58
CA LEU A 92 11.41 1.64 -27.24
C LEU A 92 10.27 0.78 -26.67
N ALA A 93 9.97 -0.37 -27.30
CA ALA A 93 8.96 -1.31 -26.81
C ALA A 93 9.32 -1.89 -25.43
N ALA A 94 10.59 -2.26 -25.23
CA ALA A 94 11.10 -2.72 -23.93
C ALA A 94 10.99 -1.63 -22.86
N GLY A 95 11.25 -0.36 -23.21
CA GLY A 95 11.07 0.78 -22.34
C GLY A 95 9.61 1.00 -21.92
N GLN A 96 8.67 0.93 -22.87
CA GLN A 96 7.23 0.99 -22.60
C GLN A 96 6.79 -0.13 -21.67
N PHE A 97 7.26 -1.36 -21.91
CA PHE A 97 6.97 -2.51 -21.05
C PHE A 97 7.53 -2.33 -19.64
N GLY A 98 8.77 -1.86 -19.52
CA GLY A 98 9.39 -1.55 -18.24
C GLY A 98 8.63 -0.49 -17.45
N ALA A 99 8.15 0.55 -18.12
CA ALA A 99 7.34 1.61 -17.50
C ALA A 99 5.99 1.09 -16.98
N GLY A 100 5.26 0.31 -17.79
CA GLY A 100 4.01 -0.34 -17.36
C GLY A 100 4.22 -1.26 -16.17
N LEU A 101 5.22 -2.15 -16.26
CA LEU A 101 5.57 -3.04 -15.14
C LEU A 101 5.89 -2.26 -13.85
N ALA A 102 6.63 -1.16 -13.95
CA ALA A 102 6.94 -0.31 -12.81
C ALA A 102 5.66 0.33 -12.21
N LEU A 103 4.73 0.79 -13.04
CA LEU A 103 3.45 1.33 -12.62
C LEU A 103 2.60 0.27 -11.92
N ALA A 104 2.47 -0.93 -12.51
CA ALA A 104 1.74 -2.05 -11.94
C ALA A 104 2.29 -2.46 -10.55
N VAL A 105 3.62 -2.58 -10.44
CA VAL A 105 4.28 -2.88 -9.15
C VAL A 105 3.99 -1.78 -8.12
N THR A 106 4.02 -0.51 -8.54
CA THR A 106 3.74 0.63 -7.66
C THR A 106 2.29 0.60 -7.15
N LEU A 107 1.32 0.35 -8.04
CA LEU A 107 -0.09 0.22 -7.67
C LEU A 107 -0.34 -0.91 -6.66
N VAL A 108 0.27 -2.08 -6.89
CA VAL A 108 0.15 -3.22 -5.97
C VAL A 108 0.80 -2.89 -4.62
N ARG A 109 1.95 -2.21 -4.60
CA ARG A 109 2.60 -1.76 -3.36
C ARG A 109 1.74 -0.76 -2.59
N LEU A 110 1.18 0.24 -3.27
CA LEU A 110 0.28 1.22 -2.64
C LEU A 110 -0.96 0.53 -2.05
N ARG A 111 -1.54 -0.44 -2.76
CA ARG A 111 -2.62 -1.27 -2.24
C ARG A 111 -2.21 -2.04 -0.97
N GLY A 112 -0.98 -2.52 -0.91
CA GLY A 112 -0.41 -3.21 0.25
C GLY A 112 -0.22 -2.31 1.48
N LYS A 113 -0.11 -1.00 1.31
CA LYS A 113 0.02 -0.04 2.41
C LYS A 113 -1.32 0.32 3.05
N ALA A 114 -2.45 0.06 2.39
CA ALA A 114 -3.81 0.38 2.88
C ALA A 114 -4.22 -0.50 4.05
N ILE A 115 -4.62 0.09 5.17
CA ILE A 115 -5.20 -0.65 6.29
C ILE A 115 -6.70 -0.76 6.07
N ARG A 116 -7.17 -2.00 5.98
CA ARG A 116 -8.60 -2.33 5.93
C ARG A 116 -9.15 -2.59 7.32
N LYS A 117 -8.44 -3.37 8.13
CA LYS A 117 -8.84 -3.68 9.52
C LYS A 117 -7.64 -3.60 10.44
N LEU A 118 -7.87 -3.10 11.65
CA LEU A 118 -6.88 -3.03 12.71
C LEU A 118 -7.47 -3.67 13.97
N TYR A 119 -6.76 -4.64 14.53
CA TYR A 119 -7.12 -5.31 15.76
C TYR A 119 -6.05 -5.04 16.82
N ILE A 120 -6.46 -4.74 18.05
CA ILE A 120 -5.55 -4.55 19.19
C ILE A 120 -5.94 -5.58 20.26
N ILE A 121 -5.16 -6.65 20.34
CA ILE A 121 -5.39 -7.77 21.26
C ILE A 121 -4.58 -7.54 22.53
N PRO A 122 -5.21 -7.42 23.70
CA PRO A 122 -4.51 -7.31 24.98
C PRO A 122 -3.76 -8.63 25.28
N PRO A 123 -2.66 -8.59 26.04
CA PRO A 123 -1.95 -9.78 26.46
C PRO A 123 -2.85 -10.65 27.36
N LYS A 124 -2.74 -11.98 27.22
CA LYS A 124 -3.61 -12.95 27.91
C LYS A 124 -3.52 -12.88 29.45
N ASP A 125 -2.40 -12.38 29.98
CA ASP A 125 -2.07 -12.42 31.40
C ASP A 125 -2.36 -11.09 32.14
N SER A 126 -3.02 -10.12 31.51
CA SER A 126 -3.37 -8.85 32.18
C SER A 126 -4.60 -9.01 33.08
N SER A 127 -4.42 -9.65 34.24
CA SER A 127 -5.39 -9.62 35.36
C SER A 127 -5.35 -8.32 36.16
N LEU A 128 -4.55 -7.34 35.73
CA LEU A 128 -4.28 -6.10 36.47
C LEU A 128 -4.70 -4.87 35.65
N SER A 129 -5.72 -4.18 36.16
CA SER A 129 -6.10 -2.79 35.88
C SER A 129 -6.57 -2.43 34.47
N ALA A 130 -7.89 -2.26 34.31
CA ALA A 130 -8.61 -1.91 33.08
C ALA A 130 -8.36 -0.49 32.51
N SER A 131 -7.33 0.24 32.99
CA SER A 131 -7.16 1.66 32.68
C SER A 131 -5.95 1.99 31.80
N GLU A 132 -4.97 1.09 31.66
CA GLU A 132 -3.79 1.33 30.82
C GLU A 132 -3.65 0.28 29.73
N VAL A 133 -3.41 0.71 28.49
CA VAL A 133 -3.17 -0.20 27.36
C VAL A 133 -1.81 -0.87 27.58
N PRO A 134 -1.74 -2.21 27.70
CA PRO A 134 -0.48 -2.88 27.99
C PRO A 134 0.51 -2.68 26.85
N LYS A 135 1.75 -2.30 27.16
CA LYS A 135 2.86 -2.14 26.19
C LYS A 135 3.09 -3.40 25.32
N HIS A 136 2.67 -4.57 25.81
CA HIS A 136 2.77 -5.86 25.14
C HIS A 136 1.53 -6.26 24.33
N SER A 137 0.58 -5.34 24.10
CA SER A 137 -0.58 -5.61 23.25
C SER A 137 -0.15 -5.96 21.83
N GLN A 138 -0.77 -6.99 21.26
CA GLN A 138 -0.51 -7.42 19.89
C GLN A 138 -1.41 -6.63 18.94
N VAL A 139 -0.82 -6.09 17.89
CA VAL A 139 -1.55 -5.38 16.84
C VAL A 139 -1.57 -6.27 15.61
N LEU A 140 -2.77 -6.55 15.10
CA LEU A 140 -2.97 -7.27 13.85
C LEU A 140 -3.49 -6.29 12.80
N ILE A 141 -2.78 -6.18 11.69
CA ILE A 141 -3.08 -5.26 10.60
C ILE A 141 -3.50 -6.08 9.40
N GLN A 142 -4.67 -5.78 8.85
CA GLN A 142 -5.16 -6.43 7.64
C GLN A 142 -5.20 -5.43 6.49
N THR A 143 -4.55 -5.78 5.38
CA THR A 143 -4.50 -4.93 4.18
C THR A 143 -5.33 -5.54 3.04
N PRO A 144 -5.71 -4.76 2.00
CA PRO A 144 -6.45 -5.28 0.84
C PRO A 144 -5.72 -6.33 0.00
N VAL A 145 -4.42 -6.55 0.24
CA VAL A 145 -3.61 -7.59 -0.42
C VAL A 145 -3.72 -8.93 0.32
N GLN A 146 -4.05 -8.89 1.62
CA GLN A 146 -4.18 -10.09 2.44
C GLN A 146 -5.57 -10.73 2.29
N SER A 147 -5.63 -12.05 2.47
CA SER A 147 -6.90 -12.76 2.58
C SER A 147 -7.68 -12.30 3.83
N SER A 148 -8.98 -12.62 3.89
CA SER A 148 -9.82 -12.35 5.06
C SER A 148 -9.27 -12.98 6.35
N SER A 149 -8.52 -14.08 6.22
CA SER A 149 -7.92 -14.86 7.29
C SER A 149 -6.46 -14.53 7.59
N SER A 150 -5.85 -13.55 6.93
CA SER A 150 -4.42 -13.25 7.05
C SER A 150 -4.19 -11.83 7.53
N CYS A 151 -3.23 -11.65 8.43
CA CYS A 151 -2.89 -10.36 9.01
C CYS A 151 -1.38 -10.22 9.24
N ILE A 152 -0.88 -8.99 9.22
CA ILE A 152 0.45 -8.63 9.68
C ILE A 152 0.40 -8.56 11.21
N LYS A 153 1.25 -9.32 11.89
CA LYS A 153 1.37 -9.27 13.35
C LYS A 153 2.53 -8.36 13.76
N THR A 154 2.26 -7.42 14.65
CA THR A 154 3.26 -6.56 15.29
C THR A 154 2.84 -6.29 16.74
N THR A 155 3.63 -5.53 17.49
CA THR A 155 3.30 -5.11 18.86
C THR A 155 2.97 -3.63 18.88
N LEU A 156 2.12 -3.21 19.82
CA LEU A 156 1.72 -1.82 19.93
C LEU A 156 2.91 -0.90 20.19
N ALA A 157 3.90 -1.35 20.97
CA ALA A 157 5.16 -0.62 21.20
C ALA A 157 6.01 -0.40 19.93
N GLN A 158 5.77 -1.17 18.86
CA GLN A 158 6.40 -0.98 17.56
C GLN A 158 5.56 -0.10 16.63
N CYS A 159 4.34 0.28 17.01
CA CYS A 159 3.47 1.06 16.16
C CYS A 159 3.46 2.51 16.62
N GLU A 160 3.65 3.43 15.68
CA GLU A 160 3.50 4.87 15.89
C GLU A 160 2.35 5.36 15.04
N LEU A 161 1.44 6.13 15.64
CA LEU A 161 0.30 6.70 14.96
C LEU A 161 0.54 8.20 14.78
N SER A 162 0.35 8.69 13.57
CA SER A 162 0.58 10.08 13.18
C SER A 162 -0.59 10.61 12.37
N PRO A 163 -0.94 11.90 12.50
CA PRO A 163 -1.92 12.52 11.63
C PRO A 163 -1.45 12.45 10.17
N GLY A 164 -2.39 12.20 9.25
CA GLY A 164 -2.15 12.30 7.82
C GLY A 164 -2.15 13.75 7.32
N ARG A 165 -2.33 13.92 6.01
CA ARG A 165 -2.41 15.26 5.40
C ARG A 165 -3.62 16.05 5.92
N ASP A 166 -4.74 15.37 6.07
CA ASP A 166 -6.03 15.92 6.48
C ASP A 166 -6.69 15.02 7.55
N LEU A 167 -7.79 15.48 8.15
CA LEU A 167 -8.56 14.70 9.16
C LEU A 167 -9.13 13.39 8.60
N SER A 168 -9.18 13.22 7.28
CA SER A 168 -9.60 11.99 6.62
C SER A 168 -8.53 10.90 6.62
N GLU A 169 -7.30 11.19 7.03
CA GLU A 169 -6.18 10.27 6.93
C GLU A 169 -5.41 10.15 8.25
N VAL A 170 -5.04 8.93 8.58
CA VAL A 170 -4.17 8.62 9.71
C VAL A 170 -3.06 7.69 9.23
N ILE A 171 -1.82 8.02 9.54
CA ILE A 171 -0.65 7.25 9.11
C ILE A 171 -0.11 6.48 10.31
N MET A 172 -0.03 5.16 10.16
CA MET A 172 0.60 4.26 11.11
C MET A 172 1.97 3.82 10.59
N ARG A 173 3.01 4.09 11.37
CA ARG A 173 4.40 3.69 11.09
C ARG A 173 4.77 2.49 11.96
N LEU A 174 5.51 1.54 11.41
CA LEU A 174 6.04 0.40 12.17
C LEU A 174 7.53 0.61 12.44
N ARG A 175 7.92 0.75 13.70
CA ARG A 175 9.31 0.92 14.13
C ARG A 175 10.17 -0.24 13.63
N GLY A 176 11.28 0.09 12.98
CA GLY A 176 12.20 -0.88 12.39
C GLY A 176 11.85 -1.27 10.95
N ASN A 177 10.72 -0.80 10.41
CA ASN A 177 10.39 -0.88 8.99
C ASN A 177 10.10 0.53 8.46
N ASP A 178 10.67 0.90 7.31
CA ASP A 178 10.36 2.16 6.62
C ASP A 178 8.99 2.13 5.91
N SER A 179 8.09 1.25 6.37
CA SER A 179 6.75 1.09 5.82
C SER A 179 5.74 1.93 6.60
N GLU A 180 5.23 2.95 5.91
CA GLU A 180 4.06 3.71 6.35
C GLU A 180 2.79 3.06 5.84
N PHE A 181 1.81 2.93 6.73
CA PHE A 181 0.48 2.43 6.43
C PHE A 181 -0.55 3.54 6.62
N TRP A 182 -1.31 3.83 5.59
CA TRP A 182 -2.45 4.76 5.64
C TRP A 182 -3.76 4.08 6.08
N MET A 183 -4.51 4.80 6.89
CA MET A 183 -5.89 4.53 7.28
C MET A 183 -6.76 5.68 6.77
N GLU A 184 -7.75 5.33 5.94
CA GLU A 184 -8.75 6.27 5.47
C GLU A 184 -9.91 6.32 6.48
N MET A 185 -10.14 7.49 7.06
CA MET A 185 -11.16 7.69 8.08
C MET A 185 -12.55 7.95 7.49
N HIS A 186 -12.64 8.26 6.20
CA HIS A 186 -13.90 8.56 5.53
C HIS A 186 -14.83 7.33 5.48
N GLY A 187 -15.91 7.39 6.27
CA GLY A 187 -16.85 6.28 6.41
C GLY A 187 -16.26 5.05 7.10
N ALA A 188 -15.16 5.20 7.84
CA ALA A 188 -14.58 4.16 8.67
C ALA A 188 -15.44 3.88 9.91
N LYS A 189 -15.36 2.64 10.40
CA LYS A 189 -15.98 2.20 11.64
C LYS A 189 -14.92 2.04 12.72
N ILE A 190 -15.10 2.75 13.84
CA ILE A 190 -14.24 2.61 15.02
C ILE A 190 -15.01 1.80 16.05
N ARG A 191 -14.45 0.65 16.47
CA ARG A 191 -15.12 -0.31 17.36
C ARG A 191 -16.54 -0.68 16.87
N GLY A 192 -16.69 -0.84 15.56
CA GLY A 192 -17.95 -1.20 14.90
C GLY A 192 -18.96 -0.05 14.70
N LYS A 193 -18.68 1.17 15.17
CA LYS A 193 -19.58 2.32 15.03
C LYS A 193 -19.06 3.31 13.98
N GLU A 194 -19.93 3.76 13.09
CA GLU A 194 -19.65 4.87 12.18
C GLU A 194 -19.73 6.19 12.97
N MET A 195 -18.74 7.06 12.79
CA MET A 195 -18.63 8.33 13.52
C MET A 195 -18.19 9.45 12.57
N PRO A 196 -18.52 10.72 12.87
CA PRO A 196 -17.99 11.85 12.12
C PRO A 196 -16.45 11.91 12.24
N LEU A 197 -15.78 12.39 11.19
CA LEU A 197 -14.33 12.39 11.04
C LEU A 197 -13.58 12.92 12.28
N GLU A 198 -14.04 14.04 12.83
CA GLU A 198 -13.46 14.68 14.01
C GLU A 198 -13.44 13.74 15.23
N LYS A 199 -14.54 13.03 15.48
CA LYS A 199 -14.65 12.08 16.59
C LYS A 199 -13.94 10.77 16.30
N ALA A 200 -13.88 10.36 15.03
CA ALA A 200 -13.25 9.12 14.61
C ALA A 200 -11.75 9.11 14.91
N ASN A 201 -11.04 10.21 14.64
CA ASN A 201 -9.61 10.34 14.97
C ASN A 201 -9.36 10.28 16.48
N GLY A 202 -10.13 11.03 17.27
CA GLY A 202 -10.01 11.01 18.72
C GLY A 202 -10.28 9.63 19.33
N ALA A 203 -11.31 8.93 18.84
CA ALA A 203 -11.64 7.58 19.29
C ALA A 203 -10.62 6.52 18.86
N LEU A 204 -10.06 6.66 17.65
CA LEU A 204 -8.96 5.80 17.18
C LEU A 204 -7.72 6.00 18.05
N TRP A 205 -7.36 7.25 18.34
CA TRP A 205 -6.26 7.59 19.23
C TRP A 205 -6.46 7.06 20.65
N GLU A 206 -7.67 7.22 21.21
CA GLU A 206 -8.02 6.70 22.52
C GLU A 206 -7.94 5.17 22.56
N ALA A 207 -8.40 4.49 21.50
CA ALA A 207 -8.28 3.04 21.41
C ALA A 207 -6.83 2.56 21.29
N PHE A 208 -5.97 3.36 20.66
CA PHE A 208 -4.57 3.02 20.45
C PHE A 208 -3.69 3.33 21.67
N THR A 209 -3.94 4.44 22.37
CA THR A 209 -3.12 4.91 23.49
C THR A 209 -3.70 4.59 24.87
N GLY A 210 -5.01 4.34 24.95
CA GLY A 210 -5.76 4.28 26.21
C GLY A 210 -6.05 5.64 26.85
N LYS A 211 -5.51 6.73 26.29
CA LYS A 211 -5.66 8.08 26.82
C LYS A 211 -6.74 8.83 26.03
N LYS A 212 -7.60 9.56 26.73
CA LYS A 212 -8.55 10.47 26.07
C LYS A 212 -7.77 11.53 25.30
N ALA A 213 -8.11 11.72 24.03
CA ALA A 213 -7.47 12.72 23.19
C ALA A 213 -7.73 14.14 23.75
N ILE A 214 -6.66 14.88 24.07
CA ILE A 214 -6.74 16.27 24.54
C ILE A 214 -6.88 17.16 23.30
N SER A 215 -8.09 17.26 22.74
CA SER A 215 -8.45 18.09 21.56
C SER A 215 -7.65 17.82 20.27
N LEU A 216 -8.31 17.91 19.11
CA LEU A 216 -7.69 17.67 17.78
C LEU A 216 -6.50 18.60 17.48
N SER A 217 -6.45 19.79 18.09
CA SER A 217 -5.35 20.75 17.95
C SER A 217 -4.06 20.33 18.67
N GLY A 218 -4.11 19.32 19.54
CA GLY A 218 -2.96 18.81 20.29
C GLY A 218 -2.33 17.55 19.71
N TRP A 219 -2.70 17.14 18.49
CA TRP A 219 -2.23 15.88 17.91
C TRP A 219 -0.81 16.01 17.36
N ILE A 220 0.16 15.99 18.26
CA ILE A 220 1.59 15.99 17.93
C ILE A 220 1.98 14.54 17.62
N SER A 221 2.44 14.30 16.38
CA SER A 221 3.05 13.03 15.99
C SER A 221 4.17 12.66 16.96
N GLY A 222 4.16 11.44 17.51
CA GLY A 222 5.30 10.98 18.28
C GLY A 222 5.23 9.51 18.69
N PRO A 223 6.39 8.88 18.92
CA PRO A 223 6.46 7.55 19.48
C PRO A 223 5.83 7.55 20.86
N ILE A 224 5.03 6.52 21.17
CA ILE A 224 4.56 6.28 22.54
C ILE A 224 5.74 5.71 23.34
N LEU A 225 6.66 6.59 23.71
CA LEU A 225 7.78 6.36 24.64
C LEU A 225 7.89 7.68 25.43
N GLN A 226 7.73 7.76 26.76
CA GLN A 226 7.71 6.78 27.84
C GLN A 226 6.62 7.13 28.86
#